data_AF-A0A5B0P170-F1
#
_entry.id   AF-A0A5B0P170-F1
#
_cell.length_a   1.000
_cell.length_b   1.000
_cell.length_c   1.000
_cell.angle_alpha   90.00
_cell.angle_beta   90.00
_cell.angle_gamma   90.00
#
_symmetry.space_group_name_H-M   'P 1'
#
loop_
_entity.id
_entity.type
_entity.pdbx_description
1 polymer ?
#
loop_
_entity_poly.entity_id
_entity_poly.type
_entity_poly.pdbx_seq_one_letter_code
_entity_poly.pdbx_strand_id
1 'polypeptide(L)'
;MYLVHRKETLPLHEVHVPRPLEGKAPQLTSEIRQTLVKMCSEKLRFIRSVGLLARASKMIPTKPSYFISDILNNIQVYLEKYGKNLTEQVRTDLVSGIIDKLSAKYLAILINVQRSEDSLRKLKKGKHGFSIFNRNSNSDSNKAAPLVEDDELKVKVQLRLDVERLELDSIRLGADLSSSKSFLELKQTVSK
;
A
#
# COMPACT_ATOMS: atom_id res chain seq x y z
N MET A 1 -67.11 55.17 -15.83
CA MET A 1 -66.16 54.77 -16.90
C MET A 1 -64.80 54.56 -16.25
N TYR A 2 -64.21 53.39 -16.47
CA TYR A 2 -62.93 52.83 -15.98
C TYR A 2 -61.73 53.82 -16.07
N LEU A 3 -60.64 53.77 -15.29
CA LEU A 3 -59.74 52.65 -14.95
C LEU A 3 -58.87 52.96 -13.71
N VAL A 4 -58.65 51.91 -12.92
CA VAL A 4 -57.59 51.74 -11.92
C VAL A 4 -56.21 51.72 -12.61
N HIS A 5 -55.19 52.36 -12.03
CA HIS A 5 -53.79 52.08 -12.35
C HIS A 5 -53.00 51.73 -11.07
N ARG A 6 -52.88 50.42 -10.84
CA ARG A 6 -51.87 49.80 -9.98
C ARG A 6 -50.48 50.16 -10.53
N LYS A 7 -49.56 50.60 -9.67
CA LYS A 7 -48.12 50.45 -9.93
C LYS A 7 -47.70 49.11 -9.36
N GLU A 8 -47.61 48.12 -10.25
CA GLU A 8 -47.08 46.80 -9.93
C GLU A 8 -45.59 46.91 -9.61
N THR A 9 -45.24 46.30 -8.49
CA THR A 9 -43.88 46.07 -8.01
C THR A 9 -43.12 45.19 -8.99
N LEU A 10 -41.96 45.67 -9.44
CA LEU A 10 -41.02 44.91 -10.27
C LEU A 10 -40.62 43.60 -9.55
N PRO A 11 -40.56 42.45 -10.26
CA PRO A 11 -40.15 41.21 -9.65
C PRO A 11 -38.63 41.24 -9.43
N LEU A 12 -38.23 40.95 -8.19
CA LEU A 12 -36.85 40.63 -7.86
C LEU A 12 -36.48 39.40 -8.67
N HIS A 13 -35.76 39.61 -9.78
CA HIS A 13 -35.18 38.53 -10.53
C HIS A 13 -34.18 37.87 -9.58
N GLU A 14 -34.54 36.67 -9.19
CA GLU A 14 -33.80 35.74 -8.38
C GLU A 14 -32.34 35.72 -8.87
N VAL A 15 -31.48 36.41 -8.13
CA VAL A 15 -30.04 36.31 -8.31
C VAL A 15 -29.72 34.87 -7.97
N HIS A 16 -29.60 34.02 -9.00
CA HIS A 16 -29.11 32.67 -8.86
C HIS A 16 -27.67 32.74 -8.41
N VAL A 17 -27.47 32.84 -7.08
CA VAL A 17 -26.18 32.61 -6.45
C VAL A 17 -25.85 31.14 -6.74
N PRO A 18 -24.82 30.83 -7.53
CA PRO A 18 -24.46 29.45 -7.80
C PRO A 18 -24.23 28.77 -6.46
N ARG A 19 -24.99 27.71 -6.20
CA ARG A 19 -24.83 26.87 -5.02
C ARG A 19 -23.34 26.46 -4.95
N PRO A 20 -22.67 26.59 -3.80
CA PRO A 20 -21.26 26.20 -3.68
C PRO A 20 -21.05 24.78 -4.22
N LEU A 21 -19.91 24.54 -4.87
CA LEU A 21 -19.52 23.26 -5.48
C LEU A 21 -19.36 22.10 -4.45
N GLU A 22 -19.89 22.26 -3.24
CA GLU A 22 -19.83 21.35 -2.11
C GLU A 22 -20.30 19.93 -2.43
N GLY A 23 -21.21 19.76 -3.40
CA GLY A 23 -21.65 18.44 -3.85
C GLY A 23 -20.64 17.65 -4.71
N LYS A 24 -19.67 18.34 -5.34
CA LYS A 24 -18.67 17.72 -6.26
C LYS A 24 -17.32 17.48 -5.60
N ALA A 25 -16.99 18.24 -4.55
CA ALA A 25 -15.70 18.14 -3.86
C ALA A 25 -15.41 16.73 -3.28
N PRO A 26 -16.36 16.02 -2.63
CA PRO A 26 -16.11 14.67 -2.11
C PRO A 26 -15.85 13.63 -3.20
N GLN A 27 -16.53 13.78 -4.35
CA GLN A 27 -16.38 12.90 -5.50
C GLN A 27 -15.00 13.08 -6.13
N LEU A 28 -14.56 14.32 -6.32
CA LEU A 28 -13.25 14.65 -6.86
C LEU A 28 -12.11 14.10 -5.97
N THR A 29 -12.19 14.29 -4.65
CA THR A 29 -11.20 13.74 -3.71
C THR A 29 -11.15 12.21 -3.77
N SER A 30 -12.30 11.55 -3.95
CA SER A 30 -12.35 10.10 -4.11
C SER A 30 -11.68 9.61 -5.39
N GLU A 31 -11.90 10.30 -6.52
CA GLU A 31 -11.27 9.97 -7.81
C GLU A 31 -9.76 10.18 -7.78
N ILE A 32 -9.30 11.29 -7.19
CA ILE A 32 -7.88 11.58 -6.99
C ILE A 32 -7.24 10.48 -6.15
N ARG A 33 -7.86 10.13 -5.01
CA ARG A 33 -7.41 9.04 -4.15
C ARG A 33 -7.30 7.71 -4.92
N GLN A 34 -8.32 7.35 -5.70
CA GLN A 34 -8.29 6.10 -6.48
C GLN A 34 -7.18 6.09 -7.52
N THR A 35 -6.97 7.21 -8.20
CA THR A 35 -5.92 7.38 -9.20
C THR A 35 -4.54 7.24 -8.56
N LEU A 36 -4.29 7.94 -7.45
CA LEU A 36 -3.02 7.86 -6.72
C LEU A 36 -2.77 6.46 -6.16
N VAL A 37 -3.79 5.81 -5.59
CA VAL A 37 -3.67 4.41 -5.14
C VAL A 37 -3.27 3.50 -6.30
N LYS A 38 -3.89 3.64 -7.47
CA LYS A 38 -3.55 2.82 -8.65
C LYS A 38 -2.09 3.03 -9.05
N MET A 39 -1.65 4.27 -9.18
CA MET A 39 -0.27 4.60 -9.58
C MET A 39 0.77 4.09 -8.57
N CYS A 40 0.51 4.25 -7.27
CA CYS A 40 1.42 3.78 -6.22
C CYS A 40 1.44 2.25 -6.11
N SER A 41 0.30 1.59 -6.39
CA SER A 41 0.19 0.13 -6.35
C SER A 41 1.10 -0.58 -7.36
N GLU A 42 1.48 0.08 -8.46
CA GLU A 42 2.36 -0.51 -9.48
C GLU A 42 3.71 -0.95 -8.91
N LYS A 43 4.24 -0.21 -7.93
CA LYS A 43 5.51 -0.52 -7.27
C LYS A 43 5.38 -1.68 -6.27
N LEU A 44 4.19 -1.96 -5.76
CA LEU A 44 3.95 -3.08 -4.83
C LEU A 44 4.21 -4.45 -5.47
N ARG A 45 4.25 -4.56 -6.80
CA ARG A 45 4.53 -5.83 -7.48
C ARG A 45 5.89 -6.43 -7.12
N PHE A 46 6.87 -5.60 -6.80
CA PHE A 46 8.23 -6.01 -6.43
C PHE A 46 8.33 -6.68 -5.06
N ILE A 47 7.29 -6.58 -4.22
CA ILE A 47 7.23 -7.28 -2.92
C ILE A 47 7.33 -8.80 -3.11
N ARG A 48 6.79 -9.33 -4.21
CA ARG A 48 6.82 -10.78 -4.50
C ARG A 48 8.23 -11.35 -4.63
N SER A 49 9.21 -10.54 -5.02
CA SER A 49 10.60 -10.98 -5.16
C SER A 49 11.43 -10.80 -3.90
N VAL A 50 10.91 -10.09 -2.87
CA VAL A 50 11.66 -9.79 -1.64
C VAL A 50 12.12 -11.08 -0.96
N GLY A 51 11.23 -12.07 -0.85
CA GLY A 51 11.57 -13.36 -0.23
C GLY A 51 12.74 -14.07 -0.92
N LEU A 52 12.78 -14.07 -2.26
CA LEU A 52 13.87 -14.67 -3.02
C LEU A 52 15.18 -13.89 -2.84
N LEU A 53 15.12 -12.56 -2.94
CA LEU A 53 16.30 -11.69 -2.88
C LEU A 53 16.94 -11.71 -1.48
N ALA A 54 16.12 -11.69 -0.43
CA ALA A 54 16.62 -11.70 0.94
C ALA A 54 17.33 -13.03 1.26
N ARG A 55 16.78 -14.18 0.83
CA ARG A 55 17.42 -15.49 1.00
C ARG A 55 18.73 -15.61 0.20
N ALA A 56 18.77 -15.04 -1.00
CA ALA A 56 19.98 -15.01 -1.82
C ALA A 56 21.07 -14.09 -1.27
N SER A 57 20.75 -13.23 -0.30
CA SER A 57 21.73 -12.34 0.34
C SER A 57 22.69 -13.11 1.24
N LYS A 58 23.98 -12.76 1.14
CA LYS A 58 25.03 -13.28 2.02
C LYS A 58 24.97 -12.71 3.44
N MET A 59 24.27 -11.58 3.63
CA MET A 59 24.21 -10.87 4.90
C MET A 59 22.77 -10.56 5.29
N ILE A 60 22.54 -10.39 6.59
CA ILE A 60 21.27 -9.88 7.12
C ILE A 60 21.03 -8.47 6.55
N PRO A 61 19.85 -8.19 5.99
CA PRO A 61 19.53 -6.87 5.47
C PRO A 61 19.62 -5.77 6.53
N THR A 62 20.19 -4.63 6.14
CA THR A 62 20.31 -3.43 6.99
C THR A 62 19.65 -2.20 6.39
N LYS A 63 19.14 -2.31 5.16
CA LYS A 63 18.48 -1.23 4.43
C LYS A 63 17.16 -1.74 3.83
N PRO A 64 16.15 -0.87 3.69
CA PRO A 64 14.93 -1.21 2.98
C PRO A 64 15.21 -1.51 1.50
N SER A 65 14.31 -2.26 0.88
CA SER A 65 14.32 -2.59 -0.53
C SER A 65 14.27 -1.31 -1.37
N TYR A 66 15.01 -1.30 -2.49
CA TYR A 66 15.21 -0.13 -3.34
C TYR A 66 13.90 0.54 -3.82
N PHE A 67 12.83 -0.24 -4.00
CA PHE A 67 11.57 0.26 -4.52
C PHE A 67 10.67 0.92 -3.47
N ILE A 68 10.96 0.78 -2.17
CA ILE A 68 10.07 1.27 -1.11
C ILE A 68 9.91 2.78 -1.16
N SER A 69 11.01 3.51 -1.36
CA SER A 69 11.00 4.96 -1.49
C SER A 69 10.22 5.45 -2.72
N ASP A 70 10.08 4.63 -3.75
CA ASP A 70 9.32 4.97 -4.95
C ASP A 70 7.80 4.80 -4.78
N ILE A 71 7.34 4.02 -3.78
CA ILE A 71 5.92 3.67 -3.64
C ILE A 71 5.08 4.94 -3.50
N LEU A 72 5.54 5.90 -2.69
CA LEU A 72 4.78 7.11 -2.35
C LEU A 72 5.15 8.33 -3.23
N ASN A 73 6.03 8.16 -4.22
CA ASN A 73 6.53 9.26 -5.04
C ASN A 73 5.39 10.01 -5.77
N ASN A 74 4.37 9.29 -6.26
CA ASN A 74 3.24 9.94 -6.92
C ASN A 74 2.39 10.79 -5.96
N ILE A 75 2.32 10.42 -4.68
CA ILE A 75 1.66 11.22 -3.65
C ILE A 75 2.49 12.48 -3.39
N GLN A 76 3.80 12.33 -3.22
CA GLN A 76 4.70 13.45 -3.01
C GLN A 76 4.59 14.49 -4.14
N VAL A 77 4.73 14.05 -5.40
CA VAL A 77 4.62 14.93 -6.58
C VAL A 77 3.24 15.60 -6.65
N TYR A 78 2.17 14.89 -6.30
CA TYR A 78 0.84 15.47 -6.25
C TYR A 78 0.72 16.56 -5.17
N LEU A 79 1.24 16.30 -3.96
CA LEU A 79 1.20 17.25 -2.85
C LEU A 79 2.10 18.48 -3.10
N GLU A 80 3.25 18.32 -3.74
CA GLU A 80 4.09 19.45 -4.14
C GLU A 80 3.37 20.37 -5.14
N LYS A 81 2.60 19.78 -6.06
CA LYS A 81 1.90 20.54 -7.11
C LYS A 81 0.58 21.17 -6.63
N TYR A 82 -0.22 20.42 -5.87
CA TYR A 82 -1.60 20.78 -5.53
C TYR A 82 -1.85 20.87 -4.02
N GLY A 83 -0.93 20.39 -3.18
CA GLY A 83 -1.13 20.28 -1.73
C GLY A 83 -1.32 21.63 -1.03
N LYS A 84 -0.81 22.74 -1.59
CA LYS A 84 -1.06 24.09 -1.08
C LYS A 84 -2.53 24.54 -1.17
N ASN A 85 -3.33 23.89 -2.01
CA ASN A 85 -4.75 24.17 -2.17
C ASN A 85 -5.63 23.30 -1.24
N LEU A 86 -5.01 22.39 -0.49
CA LEU A 86 -5.70 21.50 0.44
C LEU A 86 -5.56 22.04 1.86
N THR A 87 -6.64 21.98 2.63
CA THR A 87 -6.53 22.16 4.08
C THR A 87 -5.76 20.99 4.68
N GLU A 88 -5.10 21.19 5.83
CA GLU A 88 -4.34 20.13 6.49
C GLU A 88 -5.22 18.90 6.82
N GLN A 89 -6.49 19.13 7.18
CA GLN A 89 -7.45 18.04 7.43
C GLN A 89 -7.73 17.22 6.17
N VAL A 90 -8.00 17.88 5.04
CA VAL A 90 -8.27 17.18 3.76
C VAL A 90 -7.02 16.49 3.25
N ARG A 91 -5.85 17.10 3.42
CA ARG A 91 -4.55 16.48 3.09
C ARG A 91 -4.35 15.21 3.91
N THR A 92 -4.53 15.28 5.23
CA THR A 92 -4.36 14.14 6.14
C THR A 92 -5.32 13.01 5.77
N ASP A 93 -6.60 13.30 5.61
CA ASP A 93 -7.61 12.31 5.20
C ASP A 93 -7.29 11.65 3.84
N LEU A 94 -6.89 12.47 2.86
CA LEU A 94 -6.50 11.98 1.54
C LEU A 94 -5.30 11.03 1.64
N VAL A 95 -4.22 11.45 2.31
CA VAL A 95 -2.99 10.67 2.41
C VAL A 95 -3.23 9.40 3.23
N SER A 96 -3.82 9.50 4.43
CA SER A 96 -4.17 8.34 5.26
C SER A 96 -5.03 7.33 4.50
N GLY A 97 -6.06 7.79 3.77
CA GLY A 97 -6.91 6.92 2.97
C GLY A 97 -6.19 6.25 1.79
N ILE A 98 -5.14 6.87 1.24
CA ILE A 98 -4.28 6.22 0.24
C ILE A 98 -3.40 5.16 0.91
N ILE A 99 -2.74 5.50 2.02
CA ILE A 99 -1.82 4.60 2.74
C ILE A 99 -2.55 3.36 3.27
N ASP A 100 -3.78 3.51 3.79
CA ASP A 100 -4.58 2.38 4.26
C ASP A 100 -4.85 1.38 3.11
N LYS A 101 -5.25 1.88 1.94
CA LYS A 101 -5.47 1.05 0.74
C LYS A 101 -4.19 0.39 0.22
N LEU A 102 -3.06 1.11 0.25
CA LEU A 102 -1.77 0.53 -0.14
C LEU A 102 -1.31 -0.54 0.84
N SER A 103 -1.53 -0.33 2.15
CA SER A 103 -1.20 -1.28 3.20
C SER A 103 -2.04 -2.55 3.08
N ALA A 104 -3.34 -2.43 2.81
CA ALA A 104 -4.22 -3.58 2.55
C ALA A 104 -3.74 -4.41 1.35
N LYS A 105 -3.31 -3.74 0.26
CA LYS A 105 -2.76 -4.39 -0.93
C LYS A 105 -1.41 -5.06 -0.65
N TYR A 106 -0.53 -4.40 0.10
CA TYR A 106 0.74 -4.97 0.55
C TYR A 106 0.46 -6.26 1.32
N LEU A 107 -0.36 -6.18 2.36
CA LEU A 107 -0.72 -7.33 3.21
C LEU A 107 -1.29 -8.49 2.38
N ALA A 108 -2.19 -8.21 1.43
CA ALA A 108 -2.74 -9.23 0.54
C ALA A 108 -1.65 -9.90 -0.32
N ILE A 109 -0.64 -9.16 -0.77
CA ILE A 109 0.50 -9.75 -1.50
C ILE A 109 1.29 -10.67 -0.58
N LEU A 110 1.59 -10.26 0.66
CA LEU A 110 2.32 -11.10 1.62
C LEU A 110 1.57 -12.39 1.94
N ILE A 111 0.26 -12.31 2.22
CA ILE A 111 -0.58 -13.49 2.48
C ILE A 111 -0.55 -14.45 1.29
N ASN A 112 -0.63 -13.93 0.06
CA ASN A 112 -0.58 -14.76 -1.14
C ASN A 112 0.79 -15.41 -1.33
N VAL A 113 1.88 -14.67 -1.12
CA VAL A 113 3.25 -15.22 -1.19
C VAL A 113 3.42 -16.33 -0.16
N GLN A 114 3.01 -16.10 1.09
CA GLN A 114 3.08 -17.10 2.16
C GLN A 114 2.30 -18.36 1.80
N ARG A 115 1.05 -18.22 1.33
CA ARG A 115 0.21 -19.35 0.91
C ARG A 115 0.85 -20.14 -0.23
N SER A 116 1.44 -19.46 -1.21
CA SER A 116 2.17 -20.12 -2.31
C SER A 116 3.40 -20.88 -1.81
N GLU A 117 4.19 -20.30 -0.89
CA GLU A 117 5.35 -20.97 -0.30
C GLU A 117 4.94 -22.21 0.51
N ASP A 118 3.88 -22.13 1.32
CA ASP A 118 3.36 -23.26 2.10
C ASP A 118 2.85 -24.41 1.19
N SER A 119 2.20 -24.05 0.09
CA SER A 119 1.72 -25.02 -0.90
C SER A 119 2.89 -25.76 -1.56
N LEU A 120 3.95 -25.04 -1.90
CA LEU A 120 5.19 -25.62 -2.44
C LEU A 120 5.92 -26.49 -1.41
N ARG A 121 5.95 -26.09 -0.13
CA ARG A 121 6.53 -26.90 0.97
C ARG A 121 5.79 -28.22 1.12
N LYS A 122 4.45 -28.21 1.08
CA LYS A 122 3.63 -29.44 1.13
C LYS A 122 3.85 -30.33 -0.10
N LEU A 123 3.92 -29.74 -1.30
CA LEU A 123 4.19 -30.50 -2.52
C LEU A 123 5.59 -31.14 -2.49
N LYS A 124 6.63 -30.41 -2.06
CA LYS A 124 7.98 -30.97 -1.92
C LYS A 124 8.03 -32.12 -0.91
N LYS A 125 7.28 -32.02 0.20
CA LYS A 125 7.13 -33.12 1.17
C LYS A 125 6.35 -34.32 0.59
N GLY A 126 5.40 -34.09 -0.31
CA GLY A 126 4.65 -35.14 -1.03
C GLY A 126 5.39 -35.74 -2.23
N LYS A 127 6.48 -35.13 -2.70
CA LYS A 127 7.24 -35.54 -3.89
C LYS A 127 8.34 -36.57 -3.59
N HIS A 128 8.14 -37.39 -2.56
CA HIS A 128 8.94 -38.60 -2.31
C HIS A 128 8.41 -39.84 -3.06
N GLY A 129 7.42 -39.66 -3.96
CA GLY A 129 6.74 -40.74 -4.71
C GLY A 129 6.94 -40.74 -6.23
N PHE A 130 7.83 -39.91 -6.80
CA PHE A 130 8.18 -39.99 -8.22
C PHE A 130 9.70 -39.80 -8.41
N SER A 131 10.48 -40.78 -7.93
CA SER A 131 11.85 -40.99 -8.38
C SER A 131 11.83 -41.95 -9.56
N ILE A 132 11.95 -41.43 -10.79
CA ILE A 132 12.30 -42.26 -11.96
C ILE A 132 13.67 -41.86 -12.55
N PHE A 133 14.28 -40.74 -12.12
CA PHE A 133 15.64 -40.39 -12.55
C PHE A 133 16.41 -39.68 -11.45
N ASN A 134 17.22 -40.42 -10.69
CA ASN A 134 18.69 -40.32 -10.79
C ASN A 134 19.37 -41.18 -9.73
N ARG A 135 20.29 -42.01 -10.19
CA ARG A 135 21.08 -43.01 -9.45
C ARG A 135 22.36 -42.32 -8.92
N ASN A 136 22.78 -42.70 -7.72
CA ASN A 136 24.06 -42.39 -7.07
C ASN A 136 24.38 -40.92 -6.71
N SER A 137 24.30 -40.60 -5.42
CA SER A 137 25.49 -40.20 -4.65
C SER A 137 25.18 -40.20 -3.15
N ASN A 138 26.10 -40.79 -2.38
CA ASN A 138 26.27 -40.58 -0.94
C ASN A 138 26.33 -39.07 -0.63
N SER A 139 25.53 -38.59 0.32
CA SER A 139 26.04 -37.76 1.43
C SER A 139 24.93 -37.43 2.44
N ASP A 140 25.21 -37.78 3.69
CA ASP A 140 24.83 -37.11 4.94
C ASP A 140 23.50 -36.37 5.05
N SER A 141 22.52 -37.09 5.57
CA SER A 141 21.25 -36.58 6.07
C SER A 141 21.35 -35.94 7.46
N ASN A 142 22.28 -34.99 7.71
CA ASN A 142 22.44 -34.41 9.06
C ASN A 142 22.90 -32.93 9.16
N LYS A 143 22.62 -32.06 8.16
CA LYS A 143 22.93 -30.61 8.26
C LYS A 143 21.91 -29.64 7.61
N ALA A 144 20.61 -29.96 7.61
CA ALA A 144 19.60 -29.07 7.00
C ALA A 144 19.06 -27.94 7.92
N ALA A 145 19.42 -27.92 9.22
CA ALA A 145 18.81 -27.02 10.20
C ALA A 145 19.34 -25.55 10.21
N PRO A 146 20.65 -25.26 10.06
CA PRO A 146 21.15 -23.89 10.25
C PRO A 146 20.84 -22.91 9.12
N LEU A 147 20.74 -23.39 7.88
CA LEU A 147 20.60 -22.53 6.69
C LEU A 147 19.17 -22.02 6.49
N VAL A 148 18.16 -22.80 6.89
CA VAL A 148 16.75 -22.45 6.68
C VAL A 148 16.30 -21.38 7.69
N GLU A 149 16.80 -21.43 8.91
CA GLU A 149 16.46 -20.46 9.96
C GLU A 149 17.04 -19.06 9.67
N ASP A 150 18.27 -19.00 9.14
CA ASP A 150 18.92 -17.75 8.70
C ASP A 150 18.16 -17.12 7.51
N ASP A 151 17.69 -17.95 6.57
CA ASP A 151 16.92 -17.50 5.40
C ASP A 151 15.56 -16.89 5.79
N GLU A 152 14.84 -17.50 6.73
CA GLU A 152 13.57 -16.95 7.24
C GLU A 152 13.80 -15.64 8.01
N LEU A 153 14.88 -15.56 8.79
CA LEU A 153 15.27 -14.34 9.49
C LEU A 153 15.57 -13.19 8.52
N LYS A 154 16.31 -13.43 7.44
CA LYS A 154 16.62 -12.41 6.42
C LYS A 154 15.35 -11.84 5.78
N VAL A 155 14.40 -12.71 5.42
CA VAL A 155 13.14 -12.28 4.83
C VAL A 155 12.35 -11.42 5.81
N LYS A 156 12.24 -11.86 7.06
CA LYS A 156 11.53 -11.11 8.11
C LYS A 156 12.16 -9.74 8.35
N VAL A 157 13.49 -9.67 8.47
CA VAL A 157 14.21 -8.41 8.65
C VAL A 157 14.01 -7.46 7.46
N GLN A 158 14.10 -7.97 6.22
CA GLN A 158 13.87 -7.14 5.02
C GLN A 158 12.45 -6.55 5.02
N LEU A 159 11.43 -7.38 5.26
CA LEU A 159 10.05 -6.94 5.29
C LEU A 159 9.79 -5.93 6.41
N ARG A 160 10.43 -6.09 7.57
CA ARG A 160 10.33 -5.12 8.67
C ARG A 160 10.93 -3.77 8.27
N LEU A 161 12.15 -3.75 7.72
CA LEU A 161 12.80 -2.53 7.24
C LEU A 161 11.97 -1.82 6.16
N ASP A 162 11.37 -2.61 5.27
CA ASP A 162 10.51 -2.09 4.19
C ASP A 162 9.25 -1.40 4.75
N VAL A 163 8.59 -2.01 5.73
CA VAL A 163 7.38 -1.44 6.36
C VAL A 163 7.72 -0.26 7.27
N GLU A 164 8.82 -0.32 8.03
CA GLU A 164 9.31 0.81 8.84
C GLU A 164 9.62 2.01 7.95
N ARG A 165 10.26 1.79 6.79
CA ARG A 165 10.54 2.88 5.86
C ARG A 165 9.24 3.46 5.26
N LEU A 166 8.29 2.59 4.89
CA LEU A 166 6.99 3.01 4.40
C LEU A 166 6.22 3.84 5.44
N GLU A 167 6.33 3.49 6.73
CA GLU A 167 5.74 4.22 7.86
C GLU A 167 6.28 5.65 7.92
N LEU A 168 7.61 5.78 7.97
CA LEU A 168 8.29 7.08 8.06
C LEU A 168 7.96 7.97 6.86
N ASP A 169 7.99 7.41 5.65
CA ASP A 169 7.67 8.15 4.44
C ASP A 169 6.17 8.56 4.42
N SER A 170 5.27 7.75 4.97
CA SER A 170 3.84 8.06 5.09
C SER A 170 3.57 9.20 6.08
N ILE A 171 4.18 9.14 7.28
CA ILE A 171 4.07 10.19 8.29
C ILE A 171 4.62 11.51 7.76
N ARG A 172 5.76 11.47 7.05
CA ARG A 172 6.35 12.65 6.41
C ARG A 172 5.43 13.32 5.38
N LEU A 173 4.56 12.56 4.73
CA LEU A 173 3.56 13.09 3.80
C LEU A 173 2.28 13.58 4.51
N GLY A 174 2.23 13.50 5.84
CA GLY A 174 1.09 13.94 6.65
C GLY A 174 0.03 12.88 6.89
N ALA A 175 0.37 11.59 6.78
CA ALA A 175 -0.57 10.52 7.14
C ALA A 175 -0.72 10.41 8.67
N ASP A 176 -1.96 10.34 9.15
CA ASP A 176 -2.28 9.69 10.42
C ASP A 176 -2.41 8.18 10.19
N LEU A 177 -1.51 7.41 10.80
CA LEU A 177 -1.50 5.94 10.73
C LEU A 177 -2.10 5.28 11.98
N SER A 178 -2.35 6.04 13.05
CA SER A 178 -2.90 5.51 14.30
C SER A 178 -4.30 4.94 14.13
N SER A 179 -5.05 5.47 13.15
CA SER A 179 -6.39 5.03 12.77
C SER A 179 -6.42 4.02 11.61
N SER A 180 -5.29 3.75 10.94
CA SER A 180 -5.25 2.85 9.79
C SER A 180 -5.16 1.39 10.22
N LYS A 181 -6.31 0.70 10.22
CA LYS A 181 -6.39 -0.73 10.53
C LYS A 181 -5.48 -1.56 9.63
N SER A 182 -5.48 -1.29 8.31
CA SER A 182 -4.68 -2.07 7.37
C SER A 182 -3.17 -1.87 7.55
N PHE A 183 -2.74 -0.66 7.90
CA PHE A 183 -1.33 -0.40 8.20
C PHE A 183 -0.89 -1.09 9.51
N LEU A 184 -1.70 -0.99 10.56
CA LEU A 184 -1.40 -1.65 11.84
C LEU A 184 -1.32 -3.17 11.70
N GLU A 185 -2.22 -3.78 10.93
CA GLU A 185 -2.18 -5.22 10.64
C GLU A 185 -0.95 -5.62 9.82
N LEU A 186 -0.57 -4.81 8.82
CA LEU A 186 0.66 -5.01 8.05
C LEU A 186 1.89 -4.95 8.96
N LYS A 187 2.00 -3.92 9.81
CA LYS A 187 3.11 -3.73 10.75
C LYS A 187 3.21 -4.89 11.75
N GLN A 188 2.07 -5.34 12.27
CA GLN A 188 2.03 -6.50 13.14
C GLN A 188 2.50 -7.78 12.41
N THR A 189 2.07 -7.97 11.17
CA THR A 189 2.39 -9.17 10.36
C THR A 189 3.89 -9.32 10.13
N VAL A 190 4.62 -8.22 9.87
CA VAL A 190 6.08 -8.27 9.64
C VAL A 190 6.90 -8.26 10.94
N SER A 191 6.26 -8.01 12.08
CA SER A 191 6.92 -7.98 13.39
C SER A 191 6.86 -9.33 14.12
N LYS A 192 5.89 -10.19 13.78
CA LYS A 192 5.74 -11.56 14.30
C LYS A 192 6.95 -12.41 13.99
#